data_AF-A0A819X5K6-F1
#
_entry.id   AF-A0A819X5K6-F1
#
_cell.length_a   1.000
_cell.length_b   1.000
_cell.length_c   1.000
_cell.angle_alpha   90.00
_cell.angle_beta   90.00
_cell.angle_gamma   90.00
#
_symmetry.space_group_name_H-M   'P 1'
#
loop_
_entity.id
_entity.type
_entity.pdbx_description
1 polymer ?
#
loop_
_entity_poly.entity_id
_entity_poly.type
_entity_poly.pdbx_seq_one_letter_code
_entity_poly.pdbx_strand_id
1 'polypeptide(L)'
;MLAVSISESDARLLLNGVENHVSIAAINSPESVTLSGDNRVLEELYNILSIQKSNVFKTWLRIENAFHSQQMERFHIREDLMNYLTDIKGYNVEQSELFDINYLNTYHYSTVTGNRIDNKNFQFNAQYWWNNIRQTVLFSHGI
;
A
#
# COMPACT_ATOMS: atom_id res chain seq x y z
N MET A 1 7.31 6.01 9.51
CA MET A 1 7.10 4.61 9.03
C MET A 1 8.32 3.76 9.36
N LEU A 2 8.16 2.45 9.51
CA LEU A 2 9.22 1.54 9.94
C LEU A 2 9.32 0.34 8.98
N ALA A 3 10.46 0.14 8.33
CA ALA A 3 10.75 -1.09 7.59
C ALA A 3 11.26 -2.15 8.55
N VAL A 4 10.78 -3.39 8.45
CA VAL A 4 11.08 -4.49 9.36
C VAL A 4 11.24 -5.79 8.58
N SER A 5 12.31 -6.55 8.87
CA SER A 5 12.54 -7.86 8.27
C SER A 5 11.84 -8.97 9.04
N ILE A 6 10.52 -9.07 8.85
CA ILE A 6 9.65 -10.15 9.35
C ILE A 6 8.61 -10.50 8.29
N SER A 7 8.03 -11.69 8.40
CA SER A 7 6.92 -12.12 7.57
C SER A 7 5.63 -11.33 7.81
N GLU A 8 4.72 -11.37 6.83
CA GLU A 8 3.40 -10.77 6.95
C GLU A 8 2.63 -11.34 8.15
N SER A 9 2.70 -12.66 8.38
CA SER A 9 2.02 -13.32 9.50
C SER A 9 2.57 -12.82 10.84
N ASP A 10 3.90 -12.70 10.97
CA ASP A 10 4.53 -12.20 12.19
C ASP A 10 4.18 -10.73 12.43
N ALA A 11 4.12 -9.93 11.36
CA ALA A 11 3.67 -8.54 11.44
C ALA A 11 2.22 -8.46 11.90
N ARG A 12 1.32 -9.30 11.38
CA ARG A 12 -0.09 -9.34 11.84
C ARG A 12 -0.21 -9.72 13.31
N LEU A 13 0.61 -10.66 13.79
CA LEU A 13 0.66 -11.01 15.22
C LEU A 13 1.20 -9.84 16.06
N LEU A 14 2.26 -9.17 15.61
CA LEU A 14 2.84 -8.02 16.29
C LEU A 14 1.85 -6.84 16.42
N LEU A 15 0.97 -6.66 15.43
CA LEU A 15 -0.02 -5.58 15.43
C LEU A 15 -1.31 -5.91 16.20
N ASN A 16 -1.44 -7.11 16.78
CA ASN A 16 -2.65 -7.50 17.51
C ASN A 16 -2.93 -6.54 18.67
N GLY A 17 -4.12 -5.93 18.66
CA GLY A 17 -4.56 -4.95 19.66
C GLY A 17 -4.18 -3.49 19.35
N VAL A 18 -3.40 -3.23 18.28
CA VAL A 18 -3.01 -1.88 17.84
C VAL A 18 -3.31 -1.60 16.37
N GLU A 19 -4.13 -2.42 15.72
CA GLU A 19 -4.46 -2.35 14.29
C GLU A 19 -5.11 -1.02 13.87
N ASN A 20 -5.77 -0.34 14.82
CA ASN A 20 -6.39 0.97 14.61
C ASN A 20 -5.38 2.14 14.60
N HIS A 21 -4.13 1.87 15.02
CA HIS A 21 -3.07 2.85 15.13
C HIS A 21 -1.94 2.61 14.13
N VAL A 22 -1.63 1.35 13.83
CA VAL A 22 -0.58 0.95 12.90
C VAL A 22 -1.11 -0.07 11.92
N SER A 23 -0.73 0.06 10.65
CA SER A 23 -1.07 -0.84 9.56
C SER A 23 0.21 -1.40 8.94
N ILE A 24 0.08 -2.56 8.28
CA ILE A 24 1.10 -3.02 7.33
C ILE A 24 0.95 -2.16 6.07
N ALA A 25 1.91 -1.27 5.85
CA ALA A 25 1.95 -0.38 4.71
C ALA A 25 2.27 -1.12 3.41
N ALA A 26 3.22 -2.06 3.49
CA ALA A 26 3.70 -2.80 2.34
C ALA A 26 4.20 -4.19 2.74
N ILE A 27 3.98 -5.16 1.86
CA ILE A 27 4.57 -6.49 1.88
C ILE A 27 5.54 -6.54 0.70
N ASN A 28 6.82 -6.29 0.99
CA ASN A 28 7.87 -6.13 -0.01
C ASN A 28 8.48 -7.47 -0.42
N SER A 29 8.52 -8.44 0.50
CA SER A 29 8.96 -9.82 0.25
C SER A 29 8.42 -10.75 1.36
N PRO A 30 8.64 -12.07 1.28
CA PRO A 30 8.20 -13.01 2.33
C PRO A 30 8.69 -12.67 3.74
N GLU A 31 9.82 -11.97 3.87
CA GLU A 31 10.43 -11.57 5.16
C GLU A 31 10.73 -10.06 5.22
N SER A 32 9.96 -9.24 4.50
CA SER A 32 10.14 -7.80 4.48
C SER A 32 8.81 -7.08 4.40
N VAL A 33 8.46 -6.38 5.48
CA VAL A 33 7.27 -5.55 5.59
C VAL A 33 7.64 -4.11 5.93
N THR A 34 6.72 -3.19 5.65
CA THR A 34 6.77 -1.82 6.17
C THR A 34 5.55 -1.58 7.04
N LEU A 35 5.74 -1.00 8.21
CA LEU A 35 4.69 -0.58 9.13
C LEU A 35 4.50 0.94 9.04
N SER A 36 3.25 1.40 9.04
CA SER A 36 2.91 2.82 9.00
C SER A 36 1.74 3.14 9.93
N GLY A 37 1.77 4.32 10.54
CA GLY A 37 0.71 4.76 11.44
C GLY A 37 1.25 5.71 12.51
N ASP A 38 0.67 5.60 13.71
CA ASP A 38 1.02 6.41 14.88
C ASP A 38 2.50 6.22 15.29
N ASN A 39 3.24 7.31 15.39
CA ASN A 39 4.67 7.28 15.71
C ASN A 39 4.95 6.69 17.09
N ARG A 40 4.13 7.01 18.09
CA ARG A 40 4.33 6.50 19.45
C ARG A 40 4.15 4.98 19.48
N VAL A 41 3.12 4.48 18.81
CA VAL A 41 2.88 3.03 18.73
C VAL A 41 3.98 2.35 17.93
N LEU A 42 4.45 2.94 16.82
CA LEU A 42 5.60 2.40 16.08
C LEU A 42 6.89 2.35 16.92
N GLU A 43 7.13 3.33 17.79
CA GLU A 43 8.26 3.33 18.73
C GLU A 43 8.15 2.18 19.75
N GLU A 44 6.95 1.95 20.29
CA GLU A 44 6.69 0.81 21.18
C GLU A 44 6.95 -0.53 20.47
N LEU A 45 6.47 -0.69 19.23
CA LEU A 45 6.72 -1.88 18.42
C LEU A 45 8.21 -2.06 18.08
N TYR A 46 8.92 -0.97 17.78
CA TYR A 46 10.36 -0.98 17.56
C TYR A 46 11.11 -1.50 18.80
N ASN A 47 10.71 -1.07 19.99
CA ASN A 47 11.30 -1.51 21.26
C ASN A 47 10.99 -2.99 21.54
N ILE A 48 9.75 -3.43 21.33
CA ILE A 48 9.35 -4.84 21.45
C ILE A 48 10.22 -5.72 20.55
N LEU A 49 10.36 -5.34 19.28
CA LEU A 49 11.20 -6.05 18.32
C LEU A 49 12.68 -6.03 18.72
N SER A 50 13.17 -4.95 19.34
CA SER A 50 14.55 -4.87 19.84
C SER A 50 14.82 -5.86 20.97
N ILE A 51 13.82 -6.13 21.82
CA ILE A 51 13.94 -7.04 22.96
C ILE A 51 13.72 -8.50 22.53
N GLN A 52 12.63 -8.77 21.81
CA GLN A 52 12.19 -10.14 21.49
C GLN A 52 12.90 -10.73 20.27
N LYS A 53 13.33 -9.88 19.33
CA LYS A 53 13.98 -10.27 18.07
C LYS A 53 15.15 -9.34 17.76
N SER A 54 16.14 -9.26 18.65
CA SER A 54 17.26 -8.31 18.55
C SER A 54 17.99 -8.34 17.20
N ASN A 55 18.01 -9.49 16.53
CA ASN A 55 18.69 -9.68 15.24
C ASN A 55 17.83 -9.31 14.01
N VAL A 56 16.55 -8.97 14.20
CA VAL A 56 15.68 -8.50 13.11
C VAL A 56 16.10 -7.10 12.70
N PHE A 57 16.37 -6.96 11.39
CA PHE A 57 16.60 -5.66 10.78
C PHE A 57 15.34 -4.80 10.89
N LYS A 58 15.53 -3.55 11.30
CA LYS A 58 14.48 -2.54 11.39
C LYS A 58 15.07 -1.15 11.21
N THR A 59 14.43 -0.34 10.38
CA THR A 59 14.90 1.02 10.09
C THR A 59 13.74 1.99 9.89
N TRP A 60 13.90 3.20 10.42
CA TRP A 60 12.94 4.28 10.22
C TRP A 60 13.06 4.83 8.82
N LEU A 61 11.92 4.96 8.14
CA LEU A 61 11.84 5.62 6.84
C LEU A 61 11.63 7.13 7.05
N ARG A 62 12.41 7.94 6.32
CA ARG A 62 12.34 9.41 6.33
C ARG A 62 11.17 9.89 5.47
N ILE A 63 9.95 9.65 5.94
CA ILE A 63 8.70 10.04 5.28
C ILE A 63 7.80 10.67 6.33
N GLU A 64 7.21 11.81 6.00
CA GLU A 64 6.38 12.60 6.92
C GLU A 64 4.96 12.04 7.07
N ASN A 65 4.48 11.34 6.03
CA ASN A 65 3.11 10.83 5.97
C ASN A 65 3.08 9.30 6.17
N ALA A 66 2.13 8.82 6.98
CA ALA A 66 1.88 7.40 7.16
C ALA A 66 0.97 6.84 6.06
N PHE A 67 1.42 6.86 4.80
CA PHE A 67 0.69 6.25 3.70
C PHE A 67 0.39 4.76 3.96
N HIS A 68 -0.65 4.25 3.30
CA HIS A 68 -1.09 2.85 3.41
C HIS A 68 -1.52 2.47 4.84
N SER A 69 -2.04 3.44 5.61
CA SER A 69 -2.50 3.23 6.99
C SER A 69 -3.88 3.82 7.27
N GLN A 70 -4.46 3.41 8.40
CA GLN A 70 -5.68 4.00 8.94
C GLN A 70 -5.60 5.52 9.13
N GLN A 71 -4.40 6.12 9.27
CA GLN A 71 -4.27 7.57 9.37
C GLN A 71 -4.76 8.31 8.12
N MET A 72 -4.72 7.70 6.93
CA MET A 72 -5.23 8.33 5.71
C MET A 72 -6.73 8.65 5.80
N GLU A 73 -7.52 7.83 6.51
CA GLU A 73 -8.93 8.11 6.76
C GLU A 73 -9.13 9.33 7.70
N ARG A 74 -8.14 9.64 8.57
CA ARG A 74 -8.25 10.72 9.57
C ARG A 74 -8.02 12.11 8.98
N PHE A 75 -7.34 12.21 7.84
CA PHE A 75 -7.04 13.50 7.23
C PHE A 75 -8.21 14.07 6.40
N HIS A 76 -9.38 13.40 6.38
CA HIS A 76 -10.55 13.77 5.57
C HIS A 76 -10.27 13.94 4.06
N ILE A 77 -9.09 13.53 3.59
CA ILE A 77 -8.67 13.64 2.18
C ILE A 77 -9.43 12.71 1.24
N ARG A 78 -10.18 11.75 1.79
CA ARG A 78 -10.92 10.77 0.97
C ARG A 78 -11.95 11.48 0.10
N GLU A 79 -12.78 12.33 0.70
CA GLU A 79 -13.87 13.00 -0.02
C GLU A 79 -13.30 13.93 -1.10
N ASP A 80 -12.30 14.75 -0.73
CA ASP A 80 -11.60 15.62 -1.67
C ASP A 80 -11.00 14.82 -2.83
N LEU A 81 -10.28 13.73 -2.54
CA LEU A 81 -9.67 12.88 -3.57
C LEU A 81 -10.74 12.24 -4.47
N MET A 82 -11.83 11.74 -3.90
CA MET A 82 -12.93 11.17 -4.67
C MET A 82 -13.53 12.21 -5.62
N ASN A 83 -13.74 13.43 -5.13
CA ASN A 83 -14.28 14.53 -5.93
C ASN A 83 -13.29 14.96 -7.04
N TYR A 84 -12.02 15.19 -6.72
CA TYR A 84 -11.00 15.61 -7.70
C TYR A 84 -10.73 14.57 -8.79
N LEU A 85 -10.89 13.28 -8.49
CA LEU A 85 -10.64 12.19 -9.45
C LEU A 85 -11.93 11.67 -10.11
N THR A 86 -13.09 12.32 -9.89
CA THR A 86 -14.37 11.86 -10.44
C THR A 86 -14.36 11.77 -11.98
N ASP A 87 -13.65 12.70 -12.64
CA ASP A 87 -13.56 12.73 -14.10
C ASP A 87 -12.50 11.78 -14.68
N ILE A 88 -11.71 11.09 -13.83
CA ILE A 88 -10.78 10.06 -14.29
C ILE A 88 -11.58 8.84 -14.71
N LYS A 89 -11.93 8.80 -15.98
CA LYS A 89 -12.42 7.61 -16.65
C LYS A 89 -11.21 6.72 -16.92
N GLY A 90 -11.25 5.48 -16.42
CA GLY A 90 -10.24 4.48 -16.76
C GLY A 90 -10.06 4.42 -18.28
N TYR A 91 -8.82 4.35 -18.75
CA TYR A 91 -8.51 4.39 -20.17
C TYR A 91 -9.23 3.25 -20.89
N ASN A 92 -10.22 3.59 -21.73
CA ASN A 92 -10.86 2.61 -22.60
C ASN A 92 -10.00 2.48 -23.85
N VAL A 93 -9.25 1.38 -23.88
CA VAL A 93 -8.34 1.02 -24.98
C VAL A 93 -9.06 1.00 -26.33
N GLU A 94 -10.36 0.67 -26.39
CA GLU A 94 -11.14 0.62 -27.63
C GLU A 94 -11.49 1.99 -28.21
N GLN A 95 -11.38 3.08 -27.44
CA GLN A 95 -11.74 4.44 -27.86
C GLN A 95 -10.53 5.33 -28.22
N SER A 96 -9.32 4.77 -28.19
CA SER A 96 -8.10 5.53 -28.48
C SER A 96 -7.80 5.54 -29.98
N GLU A 97 -7.99 6.69 -30.63
CA GLU A 97 -7.51 6.96 -31.99
C GLU A 97 -5.99 7.16 -32.07
N LEU A 98 -5.30 7.31 -30.93
CA LEU A 98 -3.90 7.73 -30.84
C LEU A 98 -2.89 6.58 -30.69
N PHE A 99 -3.34 5.36 -30.44
CA PHE A 99 -2.45 4.21 -30.19
C PHE A 99 -3.00 2.95 -30.84
N ASP A 100 -2.22 2.38 -31.75
CA ASP A 100 -2.47 1.06 -32.31
C ASP A 100 -2.38 0.03 -31.16
N ILE A 101 -3.52 -0.57 -30.83
CA ILE A 101 -3.73 -1.56 -29.74
C ILE A 101 -2.68 -2.68 -29.74
N ASN A 102 -2.12 -2.99 -30.91
CA ASN A 102 -1.12 -4.03 -31.09
C ASN A 102 0.26 -3.67 -30.50
N TYR A 103 0.49 -2.41 -30.12
CA TYR A 103 1.75 -1.94 -29.53
C TYR A 103 1.75 -1.88 -27.99
N LEU A 104 0.58 -2.01 -27.33
CA LEU A 104 0.51 -2.08 -25.87
C LEU A 104 0.66 -3.52 -25.37
N ASN A 105 1.81 -4.14 -25.65
CA ASN A 105 2.15 -5.47 -25.14
C ASN A 105 2.72 -5.41 -23.70
N THR A 106 2.38 -4.36 -22.94
CA THR A 106 2.90 -4.13 -21.59
C THR A 106 1.92 -4.68 -20.56
N TYR A 107 2.40 -5.62 -19.74
CA TYR A 107 1.65 -6.12 -18.60
C TYR A 107 1.64 -5.10 -17.46
N HIS A 108 0.47 -4.83 -16.91
CA HIS A 108 0.32 -4.02 -15.71
C HIS A 108 0.01 -4.94 -14.53
N TYR A 109 0.79 -4.85 -13.46
CA TYR A 109 0.51 -5.50 -12.18
C TYR A 109 0.19 -4.41 -11.16
N SER A 110 -0.97 -4.53 -10.51
CA SER A 110 -1.37 -3.57 -9.49
C SER A 110 -0.86 -4.04 -8.13
N THR A 111 -0.16 -3.18 -7.42
CA THR A 111 0.22 -3.42 -6.03
C THR A 111 -0.94 -3.25 -5.05
N VAL A 112 -2.10 -2.78 -5.50
CA VAL A 112 -3.33 -2.74 -4.69
C VAL A 112 -3.99 -4.12 -4.68
N THR A 113 -4.07 -4.77 -5.84
CA THR A 113 -4.69 -6.09 -5.98
C THR A 113 -3.69 -7.23 -5.82
N GLY A 114 -2.39 -6.96 -5.95
CA GLY A 114 -1.34 -7.98 -5.99
C GLY A 114 -1.39 -8.87 -7.23
N ASN A 115 -2.08 -8.45 -8.29
CA ASN A 115 -2.37 -9.28 -9.46
C ASN A 115 -2.15 -8.52 -10.77
N ARG A 116 -1.96 -9.29 -11.85
CA ARG A 116 -1.99 -8.74 -13.22
C ARG A 116 -3.36 -8.16 -13.51
N ILE A 117 -3.37 -6.95 -14.05
CA ILE A 117 -4.55 -6.23 -14.46
C ILE A 117 -4.84 -6.49 -15.94
N ASP A 118 -6.10 -6.77 -16.24
CA ASP A 118 -6.62 -6.69 -17.60
C ASP A 118 -6.96 -5.23 -17.93
N ASN A 119 -6.04 -4.56 -18.63
CA ASN A 119 -6.16 -3.15 -18.99
C ASN A 119 -7.41 -2.83 -19.82
N LYS A 120 -8.08 -3.82 -20.43
CA LYS A 120 -9.33 -3.59 -21.18
C LYS A 120 -10.53 -3.40 -20.26
N ASN A 121 -10.56 -4.11 -19.14
CA ASN A 121 -11.74 -4.20 -18.27
C ASN A 121 -11.54 -3.51 -16.91
N PHE A 122 -10.30 -3.16 -16.56
CA PHE A 122 -10.00 -2.56 -15.27
C PHE A 122 -10.09 -1.03 -15.31
N GLN A 123 -10.78 -0.46 -14.31
CA GLN A 123 -10.95 0.98 -14.19
C GLN A 123 -10.04 1.55 -13.10
N PHE A 124 -9.08 2.38 -13.52
CA PHE A 124 -8.26 3.21 -12.61
C PHE A 124 -9.01 4.45 -12.14
N ASN A 125 -10.18 4.23 -11.53
CA ASN A 125 -11.08 5.27 -11.06
C ASN A 125 -10.65 5.86 -9.70
N ALA A 126 -11.37 6.87 -9.22
CA ALA A 126 -11.10 7.50 -7.93
C ALA A 126 -11.00 6.50 -6.76
N GLN A 127 -11.87 5.49 -6.74
CA GLN A 127 -11.87 4.46 -5.68
C GLN A 127 -10.60 3.60 -5.72
N TYR A 128 -10.09 3.28 -6.91
CA TYR A 128 -8.82 2.57 -7.05
C TYR A 128 -7.66 3.40 -6.47
N TRP A 129 -7.61 4.70 -6.78
CA TRP A 129 -6.55 5.57 -6.27
C TRP A 129 -6.66 5.82 -4.76
N TRP A 130 -7.88 5.90 -4.23
CA TRP A 130 -8.09 5.88 -2.78
C TRP A 130 -7.53 4.60 -2.16
N ASN A 131 -7.87 3.44 -2.73
CA ASN A 131 -7.35 2.16 -2.25
C ASN A 131 -5.82 2.11 -2.37
N ASN A 132 -5.23 2.68 -3.42
CA ASN A 132 -3.78 2.74 -3.56
C ASN A 132 -3.11 3.54 -2.43
N ILE A 133 -3.66 4.69 -2.06
CA ILE A 133 -3.12 5.54 -0.97
C ILE A 133 -3.37 4.90 0.41
N ARG A 134 -4.50 4.23 0.59
CA ARG A 134 -4.97 3.73 1.89
C ARG A 134 -4.54 2.30 2.18
N GLN A 135 -4.61 1.39 1.23
CA GLN A 135 -4.43 -0.04 1.46
C GLN A 135 -2.96 -0.46 1.39
N THR A 136 -2.68 -1.65 1.93
CA THR A 136 -1.36 -2.28 1.90
C THR A 136 -0.88 -2.48 0.46
N VAL A 137 0.38 -2.12 0.20
CA VAL A 137 1.07 -2.42 -1.06
C VAL A 137 1.47 -3.90 -1.07
N LEU A 138 0.84 -4.69 -1.95
CA LEU A 138 1.06 -6.13 -2.15
C LEU A 138 2.21 -6.39 -3.16
N PHE A 139 3.36 -5.75 -2.97
CA PHE A 139 4.45 -5.78 -3.95
C PHE A 139 4.92 -7.21 -4.24
N SER A 140 5.16 -8.02 -3.21
CA SER A 140 5.63 -9.40 -3.36
C SER A 140 4.63 -10.35 -4.00
N HIS A 141 3.36 -9.98 -4.08
CA HIS A 141 2.32 -10.80 -4.71
C HIS A 141 2.25 -10.56 -6.22
N GLY A 142 2.62 -9.35 -6.66
CA GLY A 142 2.56 -8.93 -8.06
C GLY A 142 3.85 -9.15 -8.86
N ILE A 143 4.89 -9.75 -8.26
CA ILE A 143 6.17 -10.08 -8.92
C ILE A 143 6.44 -11.58 -8.94
#